data_AF-A0A7C9CNZ7-F1
#
_entry.id   AF-A0A7C9CNZ7-F1
#
_cell.length_a   1.000
_cell.length_b   1.000
_cell.length_c   1.000
_cell.angle_alpha   90.00
_cell.angle_beta   90.00
_cell.angle_gamma   90.00
#
_symmetry.space_group_name_H-M   'P 1'
#
loop_
_entity.id
_entity.type
_entity.pdbx_description
1 polymer ?
#
loop_
_entity_poly.entity_id
_entity_poly.type
_entity_poly.pdbx_seq_one_letter_code
_entity_poly.pdbx_strand_id
1 'polypeptide(L)'
;DSDAAVHGGETLDLAGIRGTVDYSSSATNSVAKDFGGLNRVPPMVVVRPADSGDVALAVRAAAETATVTVAARGNGHSINGQATAKNGLVLNMQGISEHPFDVVVSSETEAYADVSGGA
;
A
#
# COMPACT_ATOMS: atom_id res chain seq x y z
N ASP A 1 -17.02 14.23 8.32
CA ASP A 1 -16.06 15.25 8.73
C ASP A 1 -15.01 14.59 9.62
N SER A 2 -13.99 14.00 8.98
CA SER A 2 -12.69 13.53 9.51
C SER A 2 -12.16 12.33 8.70
N ASP A 3 -11.85 12.54 7.41
CA ASP A 3 -11.21 11.53 6.53
C ASP A 3 -9.67 11.51 6.65
N ALA A 4 -9.10 12.22 7.62
CA ALA A 4 -7.66 12.29 7.85
C ALA A 4 -7.28 11.54 9.13
N ALA A 5 -6.57 10.41 9.01
CA ALA A 5 -5.89 9.81 10.15
C ALA A 5 -4.58 10.57 10.40
N VAL A 6 -4.56 11.38 11.45
CA VAL A 6 -3.35 12.09 11.91
C VAL A 6 -2.57 11.18 12.86
N HIS A 7 -1.30 10.92 12.54
CA HIS A 7 -0.37 10.27 13.45
C HIS A 7 0.95 11.04 13.41
N GLY A 8 1.43 11.51 14.57
CA GLY A 8 2.65 12.31 14.64
C GLY A 8 2.55 13.75 14.09
N GLY A 9 1.36 14.20 13.68
CA GLY A 9 1.16 15.55 13.12
C GLY A 9 1.37 15.65 11.61
N GLU A 10 1.76 14.56 10.94
CA GLU A 10 1.90 14.49 9.48
C GLU A 10 0.58 14.04 8.85
N THR A 11 0.19 14.69 7.75
CA THR A 11 -1.02 14.34 6.97
C THR A 11 -0.57 13.71 5.66
N LEU A 12 -1.06 12.51 5.36
CA LEU A 12 -0.87 11.87 4.07
C LEU A 12 -1.94 12.38 3.10
N ASP A 13 -1.51 13.09 2.06
CA ASP A 13 -2.42 13.43 0.97
C ASP A 13 -2.61 12.23 0.04
N LEU A 14 -3.66 11.46 0.32
CA LEU A 14 -4.10 10.34 -0.52
C LEU A 14 -5.30 10.74 -1.41
N ALA A 15 -5.52 12.05 -1.59
CA ALA A 15 -6.55 12.52 -2.51
C ALA A 15 -6.21 12.08 -3.95
N GLY A 16 -7.22 11.60 -4.67
CA GLY A 16 -7.05 11.14 -6.06
C GLY A 16 -6.66 9.67 -6.22
N ILE A 17 -6.41 8.93 -5.13
CA ILE A 17 -6.40 7.46 -5.19
C ILE A 17 -7.76 6.99 -5.68
N ARG A 18 -7.79 6.20 -6.77
CA ARG A 18 -9.04 5.66 -7.35
C ARG A 18 -9.50 4.38 -6.67
N GLY A 19 -8.56 3.60 -6.15
CA GLY A 19 -8.81 2.47 -5.29
C GLY A 19 -9.37 2.87 -3.92
N THR A 20 -9.34 1.95 -2.95
CA THR A 20 -9.91 2.22 -1.62
C THR A 20 -8.83 2.65 -0.64
N VAL A 21 -9.13 3.66 0.18
CA VAL A 21 -8.31 4.08 1.33
C VAL A 21 -9.11 3.80 2.60
N ASP A 22 -8.63 2.90 3.45
CA ASP A 22 -9.34 2.43 4.64
C ASP A 22 -8.52 2.67 5.91
N TYR A 23 -9.05 3.54 6.78
CA TYR A 23 -8.48 3.91 8.08
C TYR A 23 -9.11 3.15 9.25
N SER A 24 -10.08 2.26 8.98
CA SER A 24 -10.80 1.53 10.02
C SER A 24 -9.86 0.61 10.79
N SER A 25 -10.18 0.42 12.08
CA SER A 25 -9.46 -0.54 12.91
C SER A 25 -9.58 -1.97 12.36
N SER A 26 -10.69 -2.31 11.70
CA SER A 26 -10.87 -3.62 11.06
C SER A 26 -9.84 -3.85 9.96
N ALA A 27 -9.72 -2.91 9.02
CA ALA A 27 -8.80 -3.01 7.90
C ALA A 27 -7.34 -3.01 8.36
N THR A 28 -6.95 -2.08 9.23
CA THR A 28 -5.57 -2.01 9.74
C THR A 28 -5.20 -3.26 10.56
N ASN A 29 -6.11 -3.80 11.36
CA ASN A 29 -5.87 -5.04 12.10
C ASN A 29 -5.78 -6.27 11.17
N SER A 30 -6.48 -6.28 10.03
CA SER A 30 -6.44 -7.40 9.07
C SER A 30 -5.07 -7.62 8.43
N VAL A 31 -4.27 -6.55 8.29
CA VAL A 31 -2.93 -6.60 7.70
C VAL A 31 -1.81 -6.44 8.74
N ALA A 32 -2.16 -6.39 10.03
CA ALA A 32 -1.21 -6.17 11.12
C ALA A 32 -0.27 -7.36 11.38
N LYS A 33 -0.57 -8.53 10.82
CA LYS A 33 0.23 -9.76 10.96
C LYS A 33 0.59 -10.29 9.58
N ASP A 34 1.69 -11.02 9.51
CA ASP A 34 2.03 -11.87 8.38
C ASP A 34 1.98 -13.35 8.79
N PHE A 35 2.32 -14.24 7.87
CA PHE A 35 2.22 -15.70 8.06
C PHE A 35 3.05 -16.20 9.24
N GLY A 36 4.22 -15.60 9.50
CA GLY A 36 5.05 -15.99 10.64
C GLY A 36 4.39 -15.74 11.98
N GLY A 37 3.47 -14.77 12.07
CA GLY A 37 2.68 -14.49 13.28
C GLY A 37 3.49 -13.99 14.48
N LEU A 38 4.80 -13.76 14.31
CA LEU A 38 5.73 -13.33 15.35
C LEU A 38 5.55 -11.86 15.73
N ASN A 39 5.22 -11.02 14.75
CA ASN A 39 5.07 -9.60 14.91
C ASN A 39 3.62 -9.17 14.63
N ARG A 40 3.13 -8.20 15.40
CA ARG A 40 1.85 -7.54 15.17
C ARG A 40 2.04 -6.04 15.12
N VAL A 41 1.99 -5.48 13.92
CA VAL A 41 2.24 -4.06 13.65
C VAL A 41 1.09 -3.52 12.80
N PRO A 42 0.04 -2.96 13.40
CA PRO A 42 -1.04 -2.35 12.65
C PRO A 42 -0.52 -1.07 11.95
N PRO A 43 -0.78 -0.91 10.64
CA PRO A 43 -0.51 0.34 9.93
C PRO A 43 -1.53 1.41 10.32
N MET A 44 -1.28 2.65 9.90
CA MET A 44 -2.24 3.75 10.02
C MET A 44 -3.40 3.63 9.03
N VAL A 45 -3.09 3.15 7.82
CA VAL A 45 -4.03 3.11 6.70
C VAL A 45 -3.70 1.96 5.77
N VAL A 46 -4.73 1.38 5.20
CA VAL A 46 -4.62 0.36 4.15
C VAL A 46 -5.12 0.97 2.85
N VAL A 47 -4.26 0.97 1.83
CA VAL A 47 -4.63 1.39 0.47
C VAL A 47 -4.73 0.15 -0.39
N ARG A 48 -5.89 -0.05 -1.04
CA ARG A 48 -6.06 -1.06 -2.09
C ARG A 48 -6.02 -0.33 -3.43
N PRO A 49 -4.84 -0.21 -4.07
CA PRO A 49 -4.69 0.51 -5.33
C PRO A 49 -5.50 -0.15 -6.44
N ALA A 50 -6.07 0.68 -7.33
CA ALA A 50 -6.70 0.21 -8.57
C ALA A 50 -5.64 -0.13 -9.62
N ASP A 51 -4.52 0.59 -9.66
CA ASP A 51 -3.39 0.35 -10.57
C ASP A 51 -2.07 0.95 -10.05
N SER A 52 -1.03 0.93 -10.89
CA SER A 52 0.28 1.52 -10.57
C SER A 52 0.27 3.04 -10.41
N GLY A 53 -0.72 3.74 -10.98
CA GLY A 53 -0.92 5.18 -10.75
C GLY A 53 -1.23 5.47 -9.30
N ASP A 54 -2.16 4.70 -8.71
CA ASP A 54 -2.48 4.79 -7.28
C ASP A 54 -1.27 4.44 -6.40
N VAL A 55 -0.50 3.42 -6.77
CA VAL A 55 0.75 3.06 -6.06
C VAL A 55 1.74 4.22 -6.08
N ALA A 56 1.96 4.84 -7.24
CA ALA A 56 2.87 5.96 -7.40
C ALA A 56 2.42 7.19 -6.59
N LEU A 57 1.12 7.48 -6.54
CA LEU A 57 0.56 8.57 -5.73
C LEU A 57 0.79 8.31 -4.24
N ALA A 58 0.47 7.11 -3.74
CA ALA A 58 0.64 6.77 -2.33
C ALA A 58 2.11 6.82 -1.88
N VAL A 59 3.04 6.36 -2.73
CA VAL A 59 4.48 6.41 -2.45
C VAL A 59 4.98 7.87 -2.42
N ARG A 60 4.53 8.72 -3.35
CA ARG A 60 4.89 10.15 -3.35
C ARG A 60 4.37 10.85 -2.10
N ALA A 61 3.11 10.64 -1.75
CA ALA A 61 2.51 11.20 -0.55
C ALA A 61 3.28 10.82 0.72
N ALA A 62 3.71 9.55 0.84
CA ALA A 62 4.55 9.12 1.95
C ALA A 62 5.95 9.74 1.92
N ALA A 63 6.54 9.89 0.74
CA ALA A 63 7.87 10.50 0.56
C ALA A 63 7.92 12.00 0.90
N GLU A 64 6.77 12.68 0.91
CA GLU A 64 6.64 14.07 1.37
C GLU A 64 6.63 14.20 2.90
N THR A 65 6.54 13.07 3.63
CA THR A 65 6.59 13.02 5.09
C THR A 65 7.96 12.55 5.60
N ALA A 66 8.30 12.90 6.83
CA ALA A 66 9.55 12.47 7.44
C ALA A 66 9.48 11.06 8.05
N THR A 67 8.29 10.60 8.44
CA THR A 67 8.16 9.41 9.30
C THR A 67 7.26 8.30 8.78
N VAL A 68 6.44 8.55 7.76
CA VAL A 68 5.53 7.53 7.23
C VAL A 68 6.32 6.48 6.45
N THR A 69 6.10 5.21 6.79
CA THR A 69 6.65 4.07 6.05
C THR A 69 5.63 3.50 5.06
N VAL A 70 6.11 2.85 4.01
CA VAL A 70 5.27 2.18 3.01
C VAL A 70 5.67 0.71 2.96
N ALA A 71 4.70 -0.19 3.04
CA ALA A 71 4.92 -1.61 2.77
C ALA A 71 3.96 -2.11 1.70
N ALA A 72 4.50 -2.70 0.63
CA ALA A 72 3.70 -3.47 -0.31
C ALA A 72 3.35 -4.83 0.28
N ARG A 73 2.09 -5.24 0.16
CA ARG A 73 1.57 -6.50 0.68
C ARG A 73 0.75 -7.23 -0.39
N GLY A 74 1.21 -8.41 -0.76
CA GLY A 74 0.41 -9.39 -1.51
C GLY A 74 -0.45 -10.23 -0.57
N ASN A 75 -0.18 -11.54 -0.47
CA ASN A 75 -0.89 -12.44 0.46
C ASN A 75 -0.40 -12.37 1.91
N GLY A 76 0.76 -11.74 2.16
CA GLY A 76 1.32 -11.62 3.51
C GLY A 76 2.02 -12.88 4.01
N HIS A 77 2.63 -13.67 3.12
CA HIS A 77 3.43 -14.85 3.46
C HIS A 77 4.82 -14.54 4.04
N SER A 78 5.12 -13.27 4.29
CA SER A 78 6.32 -12.94 5.04
C SER A 78 6.26 -13.56 6.45
N ILE A 79 7.43 -13.76 7.05
CA ILE A 79 7.56 -14.45 8.35
C ILE A 79 8.03 -13.56 9.48
N ASN A 80 8.46 -12.33 9.19
CA ASN A 80 9.10 -11.45 10.16
C ASN A 80 8.78 -9.95 9.94
N GLY A 81 7.55 -9.64 9.54
CA GLY A 81 7.03 -8.28 9.44
C GLY A 81 7.38 -7.52 8.15
N GLN A 82 7.96 -8.15 7.14
CA GLN A 82 8.37 -7.48 5.89
C GLN A 82 7.18 -6.85 5.15
N ALA A 83 5.99 -7.44 5.28
CA ALA A 83 4.75 -6.94 4.68
C ALA A 83 3.90 -6.10 5.65
N THR A 84 4.54 -5.42 6.62
CA THR A 84 3.89 -4.52 7.58
C THR A 84 4.58 -3.16 7.59
N ALA A 85 3.82 -2.09 7.86
CA ALA A 85 4.33 -0.72 7.91
C ALA A 85 4.01 -0.09 9.27
N LYS A 86 5.02 0.03 10.14
CA LYS A 86 4.87 0.71 11.43
C LYS A 86 4.65 2.19 11.21
N ASN A 87 3.58 2.75 11.80
CA ASN A 87 3.21 4.16 11.64
C ASN A 87 3.13 4.57 10.15
N GLY A 88 2.69 3.65 9.30
CA GLY A 88 2.81 3.76 7.86
C GLY A 88 1.56 3.34 7.11
N LEU A 89 1.66 3.30 5.79
CA LEU A 89 0.64 2.76 4.91
C LEU A 89 1.01 1.35 4.42
N VAL A 90 0.01 0.50 4.30
CA VAL A 90 0.14 -0.79 3.60
C VAL A 90 -0.57 -0.71 2.27
N LEU A 91 0.13 -1.00 1.19
CA LEU A 91 -0.43 -1.19 -0.16
C LEU A 91 -0.89 -2.64 -0.29
N ASN A 92 -2.21 -2.88 -0.25
CA ASN A 92 -2.81 -4.18 -0.50
C ASN A 92 -2.89 -4.44 -2.01
N MET A 93 -1.87 -5.10 -2.54
CA MET A 93 -1.67 -5.32 -3.97
C MET A 93 -2.68 -6.31 -4.58
N GLN A 94 -3.51 -6.98 -3.78
CA GLN A 94 -4.64 -7.80 -4.25
C GLN A 94 -5.76 -6.97 -4.92
N GLY A 95 -5.66 -5.63 -4.90
CA GLY A 95 -6.51 -4.76 -5.73
C GLY A 95 -6.20 -4.82 -7.22
N ILE A 96 -4.93 -5.04 -7.57
CA ILE A 96 -4.45 -4.97 -8.96
C ILE A 96 -4.58 -6.33 -9.67
N SER A 97 -4.96 -7.40 -8.95
CA SER A 97 -4.95 -8.78 -9.45
C SER A 97 -6.03 -9.11 -10.50
N GLU A 98 -6.90 -8.18 -10.88
CA GLU A 98 -7.83 -8.43 -12.00
C GLU A 98 -7.08 -8.61 -13.32
N HIS A 99 -5.90 -8.00 -13.45
CA HIS A 99 -4.98 -8.19 -14.57
C HIS A 99 -3.61 -8.60 -14.01
N PRO A 100 -3.16 -9.86 -14.20
CA PRO A 100 -1.94 -10.36 -13.55
C PRO A 100 -0.71 -9.54 -13.94
N PHE A 101 -0.73 -8.95 -15.13
CA PHE A 101 0.21 -7.96 -15.60
C PHE A 101 -0.39 -7.10 -16.71
N ASP A 102 0.12 -5.87 -16.86
CA ASP A 102 -0.09 -5.01 -18.02
C ASP A 102 1.25 -4.79 -18.73
N VAL A 103 1.25 -4.85 -20.06
CA VAL A 103 2.42 -4.49 -20.86
C VAL A 103 2.29 -3.04 -21.27
N VAL A 104 3.14 -2.17 -20.72
CA VAL A 104 3.16 -0.75 -21.04
C VAL A 104 4.30 -0.48 -22.00
N VAL A 105 3.97 0.15 -23.13
CA VAL A 105 4.94 0.59 -24.13
C VAL A 105 4.98 2.12 -24.09
N SER A 106 6.06 2.70 -23.56
CA SER A 106 6.21 4.17 -23.46
C SER A 106 6.85 4.77 -24.72
N SER A 107 7.63 3.98 -25.47
CA SER A 107 8.23 4.35 -26.74
C SER A 107 8.57 3.11 -27.59
N GLU A 108 9.08 3.28 -28.81
CA GLU A 108 9.49 2.16 -29.68
C GLU A 108 10.55 1.24 -29.05
N THR A 109 11.29 1.73 -28.05
CA THR A 109 12.38 0.99 -27.39
C THR A 109 12.19 0.76 -25.90
N GLU A 110 11.17 1.37 -25.28
CA GLU A 110 10.88 1.23 -23.85
C GLU A 110 9.55 0.52 -23.65
N ALA A 111 9.64 -0.70 -23.15
CA ALA A 111 8.51 -1.47 -22.67
C ALA A 111 8.81 -2.00 -21.28
N TYR A 112 7.84 -1.95 -20.39
CA TYR A 112 7.90 -2.58 -19.09
C TYR A 112 6.61 -3.39 -18.84
N ALA A 113 6.75 -4.45 -18.06
CA ALA A 113 5.60 -5.15 -17.53
C ALA A 113 5.28 -4.56 -16.15
N ASP A 114 4.07 -4.03 -16.00
CA ASP A 114 3.48 -3.80 -14.70
C ASP A 114 2.93 -5.14 -14.23
N VAL A 115 3.47 -5.68 -13.13
CA VAL A 115 3.10 -7.00 -12.61
C VAL A 115 2.51 -6.85 -11.23
N SER A 116 1.34 -7.46 -11.02
CA SER A 116 0.70 -7.48 -9.71
C SER A 116 1.62 -8.10 -8.64
N GLY A 117 1.62 -7.53 -7.43
CA GLY A 117 2.49 -7.96 -6.33
C GLY A 117 2.18 -9.38 -5.85
N GLY A 118 3.23 -10.19 -5.70
CA GLY A 118 3.16 -11.65 -5.58
C GLY A 118 2.52 -12.27 -4.33
N ALA A 119 2.46 -13.62 -4.35
CA ALA A 119 2.14 -14.50 -3.25
C ALA A 119 3.39 -14.99 -2.51
#